data_AF-A0A0F9SCW8-F1
#
_entry.id   AF-A0A0F9SCW8-F1
#
_cell.length_a   1.000
_cell.length_b   1.000
_cell.length_c   1.000
_cell.angle_alpha   90.00
_cell.angle_beta   90.00
_cell.angle_gamma   90.00
#
_symmetry.space_group_name_H-M   'P 1'
#
loop_
_entity.id
_entity.type
_entity.pdbx_description
1 polymer ?
#
loop_
_entity_poly.entity_id
_entity_poly.type
_entity_poly.pdbx_seq_one_letter_code
_entity_poly.pdbx_strand_id
1 'polypeptide(L)'
;MLIDKAGTYLGYAPIHGVDESSGGYPQLVLQCEATHFYDEEVEDYVEVSDQELRAYLVLYGKEKKPLRNCEQVKKVFGWDGASFQALAEKDLTEIRFLFRVEPNTWDGETKLQVSWIDVDTASPTRQITSLDTKDLQSLDKKFGLVMAGKKGETKVKPKGAPSVPKASTKKADAKKVDKKKENVSGLTGGTVDQTAADTPPGSVTSSPSAPAPKVEEKTGKTTRDNAWAYIEEQIPEAALSADDRAVEWTKAIEKIHGGPDDDTLTPEEWFDVQTLIVSETIPF
;
A
#
# COMPACT_ATOMS: atom_id res chain seq x y z
N MET A 1 -8.06 7.26 24.11
CA MET A 1 -8.98 7.18 22.93
C MET A 1 -8.66 5.89 22.18
N LEU A 2 -9.47 5.42 21.23
CA LEU A 2 -9.05 4.29 20.37
C LEU A 2 -8.20 4.81 19.21
N ILE A 3 -7.23 4.01 18.74
CA ILE A 3 -6.55 4.27 17.45
C ILE A 3 -7.57 4.11 16.31
N ASP A 4 -7.71 5.15 15.48
CA ASP A 4 -8.67 5.24 14.36
C ASP A 4 -8.01 5.40 12.97
N LYS A 5 -6.70 5.68 12.92
CA LYS A 5 -5.88 5.75 11.69
C LYS A 5 -5.00 4.50 11.53
N ALA A 6 -4.75 4.09 10.28
CA ALA A 6 -3.71 3.10 9.96
C ALA A 6 -2.34 3.78 9.83
N GLY A 7 -1.26 3.05 10.11
CA GLY A 7 0.12 3.55 10.00
C GLY A 7 1.03 2.98 11.08
N THR A 8 2.17 3.64 11.32
CA THR A 8 3.21 3.16 12.25
C THR A 8 3.27 4.05 13.50
N TYR A 9 3.32 3.44 14.68
CA TYR A 9 3.26 4.09 15.98
C TYR A 9 4.46 3.69 16.85
N LEU A 10 4.82 4.55 17.80
CA LEU A 10 5.68 4.22 18.94
C LEU A 10 4.89 4.32 20.24
N GLY A 11 5.10 3.36 21.14
CA GLY A 11 4.34 3.30 22.39
C GLY A 11 4.78 2.18 23.34
N TYR A 12 3.93 1.90 24.31
CA TYR A 12 4.18 0.99 25.43
C TYR A 12 3.05 -0.05 25.55
N ALA A 13 3.24 -1.07 26.40
CA ALA A 13 2.23 -2.07 26.72
C ALA A 13 2.09 -2.28 28.25
N PRO A 14 1.47 -1.31 28.97
CA PRO A 14 1.34 -1.39 30.44
C PRO A 14 0.45 -2.54 30.91
N ILE A 15 -0.40 -3.09 30.04
CA ILE A 15 -1.18 -4.31 30.29
C ILE A 15 -0.88 -5.33 29.20
N HIS A 16 -0.46 -6.53 29.60
CA HIS A 16 -0.18 -7.64 28.69
C HIS A 16 -0.53 -8.98 29.35
N GLY A 17 -0.57 -10.05 28.55
CA GLY A 17 -0.74 -11.42 29.04
C GLY A 17 -0.65 -12.45 27.91
N VAL A 18 -0.43 -13.72 28.26
CA VAL A 18 -0.47 -14.83 27.29
C VAL A 18 -1.79 -15.57 27.43
N ASP A 19 -2.43 -15.84 26.30
CA ASP A 19 -3.80 -16.36 26.19
C ASP A 19 -3.92 -17.37 25.03
N GLU A 20 -5.06 -18.02 24.88
CA GLU A 20 -5.37 -18.91 23.76
C GLU A 20 -6.30 -18.21 22.74
N SER A 21 -5.82 -18.07 21.50
CA SER A 21 -6.62 -17.54 20.40
C SER A 21 -7.79 -18.47 20.05
N SER A 22 -8.83 -17.94 19.40
CA SER A 22 -10.03 -18.69 18.97
C SER A 22 -9.76 -19.91 18.06
N GLY A 23 -8.55 -20.04 17.52
CA GLY A 23 -8.09 -21.20 16.75
C GLY A 23 -7.39 -22.30 17.57
N GLY A 24 -7.24 -22.13 18.88
CA GLY A 24 -6.49 -23.05 19.76
C GLY A 24 -4.97 -22.84 19.74
N TYR A 25 -4.51 -21.61 19.48
CA TYR A 25 -3.09 -21.27 19.37
C TYR A 25 -2.66 -20.23 20.43
N PRO A 26 -1.48 -20.36 21.05
CA PRO A 26 -1.00 -19.40 22.04
C PRO A 26 -0.73 -18.04 21.40
N GLN A 27 -1.23 -16.99 22.04
CA GLN A 27 -1.10 -15.58 21.63
C GLN A 27 -0.57 -14.71 22.77
N LEU A 28 0.27 -13.73 22.44
CA LEU A 28 0.56 -12.61 23.33
C LEU A 28 -0.50 -11.53 23.08
N VAL A 29 -1.22 -11.12 24.13
CA VAL A 29 -2.18 -10.03 24.10
C VAL A 29 -1.52 -8.81 24.74
N LEU A 30 -1.58 -7.66 24.06
CA LEU A 30 -1.06 -6.37 24.55
C LEU A 30 -2.18 -5.33 24.49
N GLN A 31 -2.33 -4.52 25.53
CA GLN A 31 -2.99 -3.22 25.43
C GLN A 31 -1.90 -2.21 25.05
N CYS A 32 -1.77 -1.91 23.76
CA CYS A 32 -0.77 -0.95 23.28
C CYS A 32 -1.28 0.47 23.52
N GLU A 33 -0.45 1.33 24.11
CA GLU A 33 -0.69 2.77 24.26
C GLU A 33 0.27 3.53 23.34
N ALA A 34 -0.27 4.17 22.31
CA ALA A 34 0.45 5.02 21.38
C ALA A 34 0.82 6.35 22.04
N THR A 35 2.06 6.77 21.83
CA THR A 35 2.59 8.08 22.26
C THR A 35 3.05 8.93 21.07
N HIS A 36 3.51 8.29 20.00
CA HIS A 36 3.88 8.96 18.75
C HIS A 36 3.32 8.20 17.54
N PHE A 37 3.04 8.92 16.46
CA PHE A 37 2.69 8.41 15.13
C PHE A 37 3.78 8.83 14.14
N TYR A 38 4.16 7.96 13.21
CA TYR A 38 5.09 8.33 12.14
C TYR A 38 4.37 9.13 11.07
N ASP A 39 4.74 10.39 10.90
CA ASP A 39 4.19 11.24 9.86
C ASP A 39 5.04 11.14 8.58
N GLU A 40 4.39 10.80 7.47
CA GLU A 40 5.03 10.62 6.17
C GLU A 40 5.31 11.97 5.48
N GLU A 41 4.66 13.07 5.89
CA GLU A 41 4.94 14.43 5.38
C GLU A 41 6.18 15.06 6.03
N VAL A 42 6.55 14.61 7.24
CA VAL A 42 7.66 15.14 8.04
C VAL A 42 8.84 14.15 8.13
N GLU A 43 8.63 12.91 7.70
CA GLU A 43 9.53 11.75 7.86
C GLU A 43 10.00 11.48 9.31
N ASP A 44 9.17 11.85 10.32
CA ASP A 44 9.51 11.71 11.74
C ASP A 44 8.28 11.36 12.60
N TYR A 45 8.52 11.02 13.87
CA TYR A 45 7.52 10.62 14.84
C TYR A 45 6.93 11.83 15.59
N VAL A 46 5.73 12.25 15.18
CA VAL A 46 4.97 13.30 15.88
C VAL A 46 4.25 12.75 17.12
N GLU A 47 4.22 13.52 18.20
CA GLU A 47 3.46 13.19 19.42
C GLU A 47 1.95 13.13 19.12
N VAL A 48 1.25 12.14 19.68
CA VAL A 48 -0.20 11.99 19.54
C VAL A 48 -0.90 11.99 20.91
N SER A 49 -2.18 12.37 20.91
CA SER A 49 -3.05 12.21 22.07
C SER A 49 -3.18 10.75 22.50
N ASP A 50 -3.36 10.51 23.80
CA ASP A 50 -3.49 9.17 24.42
C ASP A 50 -4.43 8.26 23.61
N GLN A 51 -3.85 7.30 22.88
CA GLN A 51 -4.57 6.38 22.01
C GLN A 51 -4.20 4.93 22.32
N GLU A 52 -5.19 4.06 22.44
CA GLU A 52 -5.03 2.65 22.80
C GLU A 52 -5.53 1.72 21.68
N LEU A 53 -4.88 0.56 21.55
CA LEU A 53 -5.34 -0.53 20.69
C LEU A 53 -4.89 -1.87 21.25
N ARG A 54 -5.78 -2.87 21.24
CA ARG A 54 -5.43 -4.22 21.70
C ARG A 54 -4.81 -5.04 20.57
N ALA A 55 -3.56 -5.44 20.73
CA ALA A 55 -2.87 -6.36 19.83
C ALA A 55 -3.13 -7.83 20.23
N TYR A 56 -3.28 -8.71 19.23
CA TYR A 56 -3.41 -10.15 19.40
C TYR A 56 -2.33 -10.86 18.56
N LEU A 57 -1.20 -11.15 19.17
CA LEU A 57 -0.01 -11.66 18.49
C LEU A 57 0.06 -13.18 18.64
N VAL A 58 -0.63 -13.91 17.75
CA VAL A 58 -0.57 -15.39 17.70
C VAL A 58 0.88 -15.82 17.43
N LEU A 59 1.47 -16.60 18.34
CA LEU A 59 2.91 -16.89 18.37
C LEU A 59 3.27 -18.16 17.57
N TYR A 60 2.44 -19.19 17.66
CA TYR A 60 2.66 -20.48 17.00
C TYR A 60 1.44 -20.87 16.20
N GLY A 61 1.64 -21.45 15.01
CA GLY A 61 0.56 -21.95 14.17
C GLY A 61 0.32 -23.44 14.35
N LYS A 62 -0.33 -24.02 13.33
CA LYS A 62 -0.46 -25.48 13.16
C LYS A 62 0.92 -26.15 13.23
N GLU A 63 0.93 -27.40 13.68
CA GLU A 63 2.14 -28.23 13.84
C GLU A 63 3.18 -27.64 14.81
N LYS A 64 2.79 -26.68 15.66
CA LYS A 64 3.68 -25.92 16.57
C LYS A 64 4.80 -25.16 15.84
N LYS A 65 4.58 -24.78 14.58
CA LYS A 65 5.52 -23.95 13.82
C LYS A 65 5.49 -22.51 14.35
N PRO A 66 6.63 -21.88 14.70
CA PRO A 66 6.65 -20.46 15.09
C PRO A 66 6.20 -19.58 13.92
N LEU A 67 5.41 -18.56 14.24
CA LEU A 67 4.96 -17.52 13.31
C LEU A 67 5.90 -16.30 13.39
N ARG A 68 5.78 -15.38 12.42
CA ARG A 68 6.54 -14.11 12.36
C ARG A 68 6.50 -13.36 13.70
N ASN A 69 5.34 -13.34 14.35
CA ASN A 69 5.09 -12.75 15.66
C ASN A 69 5.96 -13.33 16.79
N CYS A 70 6.31 -14.63 16.77
CA CYS A 70 7.18 -15.22 17.79
C CYS A 70 8.59 -14.63 17.71
N GLU A 71 9.17 -14.58 16.51
CA GLU A 71 10.50 -13.99 16.31
C GLU A 71 10.51 -12.47 16.57
N GLN A 72 9.40 -11.79 16.32
CA GLN A 72 9.21 -10.38 16.73
C GLN A 72 9.18 -10.24 18.26
N VAL A 73 8.34 -10.99 18.97
CA VAL A 73 8.24 -10.92 20.45
C VAL A 73 9.57 -11.25 21.12
N LYS A 74 10.35 -12.19 20.58
CA LYS A 74 11.74 -12.42 20.98
C LYS A 74 12.62 -11.19 20.77
N LYS A 75 12.61 -10.59 19.57
CA LYS A 75 13.44 -9.42 19.22
C LYS A 75 13.10 -8.18 20.05
N VAL A 76 11.81 -7.84 20.16
CA VAL A 76 11.34 -6.60 20.81
C VAL A 76 11.51 -6.64 22.31
N PHE A 77 11.01 -7.71 22.95
CA PHE A 77 10.95 -7.78 24.39
C PHE A 77 12.13 -8.52 25.03
N GLY A 78 12.99 -9.16 24.23
CA GLY A 78 14.06 -10.03 24.75
C GLY A 78 13.52 -11.32 25.37
N TRP A 79 12.47 -11.91 24.77
CA TRP A 79 11.98 -13.24 25.13
C TRP A 79 12.84 -14.34 24.49
N ASP A 80 13.02 -15.46 25.17
CA ASP A 80 13.80 -16.61 24.68
C ASP A 80 13.01 -17.56 23.76
N GLY A 81 11.67 -17.54 23.85
CA GLY A 81 10.80 -18.49 23.18
C GLY A 81 10.67 -19.85 23.88
N ALA A 82 11.19 -20.01 25.10
CA ALA A 82 11.24 -21.30 25.80
C ALA A 82 10.01 -21.55 26.69
N SER A 83 9.41 -20.49 27.27
CA SER A 83 8.25 -20.61 28.15
C SER A 83 7.26 -19.46 27.97
N PHE A 84 5.96 -19.81 27.86
CA PHE A 84 4.85 -18.86 27.87
C PHE A 84 4.61 -18.25 29.26
N GLN A 85 4.86 -19.00 30.34
CA GLN A 85 4.81 -18.47 31.70
C GLN A 85 5.87 -17.38 31.90
N ALA A 86 7.09 -17.63 31.43
CA ALA A 86 8.18 -16.64 31.48
C ALA A 86 7.94 -15.41 30.56
N LEU A 87 7.01 -15.50 29.61
CA LEU A 87 6.55 -14.34 28.81
C LEU A 87 5.44 -13.56 29.56
N ALA A 88 4.57 -14.24 30.29
CA ALA A 88 3.49 -13.63 31.06
C ALA A 88 3.93 -13.03 32.41
N GLU A 89 5.02 -13.53 33.00
CA GLU A 89 5.61 -13.03 34.25
C GLU A 89 6.66 -11.92 34.03
N LYS A 90 6.95 -11.58 32.77
CA LYS A 90 8.01 -10.65 32.38
C LYS A 90 7.48 -9.23 32.26
N ASP A 91 8.13 -8.28 32.93
CA ASP A 91 7.79 -6.88 32.76
C ASP A 91 8.05 -6.39 31.33
N LEU A 92 6.99 -5.86 30.70
CA LEU A 92 7.00 -5.22 29.38
C LEU A 92 6.61 -3.74 29.46
N THR A 93 6.28 -3.22 30.65
CA THR A 93 5.62 -1.92 30.83
C THR A 93 6.53 -0.74 30.50
N GLU A 94 7.83 -0.83 30.85
CA GLU A 94 8.85 0.17 30.53
C GLU A 94 9.41 0.05 29.09
N ILE A 95 9.05 -1.01 28.34
CA ILE A 95 9.61 -1.25 27.01
C ILE A 95 8.85 -0.43 25.96
N ARG A 96 9.49 0.62 25.44
CA ARG A 96 9.03 1.34 24.23
C ARG A 96 9.25 0.44 23.02
N PHE A 97 8.25 0.33 22.15
CA PHE A 97 8.35 -0.43 20.90
C PHE A 97 7.58 0.21 19.74
N LEU A 98 7.97 -0.17 18.53
CA LEU A 98 7.28 0.18 17.29
C LEU A 98 6.18 -0.83 17.03
N PHE A 99 4.97 -0.36 16.76
CA PHE A 99 3.89 -1.21 16.25
C PHE A 99 3.21 -0.58 15.04
N ARG A 100 2.82 -1.41 14.07
CA ARG A 100 2.10 -0.98 12.89
C ARG A 100 0.66 -1.45 12.94
N VAL A 101 -0.25 -0.51 12.72
CA VAL A 101 -1.70 -0.70 12.66
C VAL A 101 -2.12 -0.71 11.20
N GLU A 102 -2.70 -1.81 10.74
CA GLU A 102 -3.18 -1.98 9.36
C GLU A 102 -4.65 -2.44 9.38
N PRO A 103 -5.47 -2.08 8.36
CA PRO A 103 -6.82 -2.61 8.23
C PRO A 103 -6.79 -4.11 7.93
N ASN A 104 -7.63 -4.88 8.62
CA ASN A 104 -7.84 -6.30 8.37
C ASN A 104 -9.33 -6.56 8.15
N THR A 105 -9.66 -7.27 7.06
CA THR A 105 -11.03 -7.62 6.71
C THR A 105 -11.29 -9.09 7.00
N TRP A 106 -12.24 -9.36 7.90
CA TRP A 106 -12.68 -10.72 8.24
C TRP A 106 -14.22 -10.79 8.24
N ASP A 107 -14.77 -11.80 7.57
CA ASP A 107 -16.22 -12.02 7.42
C ASP A 107 -17.01 -10.78 6.90
N GLY A 108 -16.34 -9.95 6.09
CA GLY A 108 -16.89 -8.69 5.55
C GLY A 108 -16.75 -7.47 6.47
N GLU A 109 -16.35 -7.64 7.73
CA GLU A 109 -16.03 -6.53 8.62
C GLU A 109 -14.55 -6.14 8.50
N THR A 110 -14.26 -4.86 8.24
CA THR A 110 -12.89 -4.31 8.29
C THR A 110 -12.65 -3.62 9.62
N LYS A 111 -11.58 -4.02 10.32
CA LYS A 111 -11.16 -3.46 11.62
C LYS A 111 -9.66 -3.18 11.61
N LEU A 112 -9.24 -2.13 12.31
CA LEU A 112 -7.82 -1.86 12.54
C LEU A 112 -7.26 -2.86 13.54
N GLN A 113 -6.07 -3.39 13.26
CA GLN A 113 -5.34 -4.28 14.17
C GLN A 113 -3.84 -4.03 14.09
N VAL A 114 -3.10 -4.38 15.14
CA VAL A 114 -1.63 -4.45 15.08
C VAL A 114 -1.24 -5.65 14.20
N SER A 115 -0.68 -5.39 13.02
CA SER A 115 -0.20 -6.43 12.10
C SER A 115 1.28 -6.76 12.30
N TRP A 116 2.05 -5.82 12.88
CA TRP A 116 3.49 -5.94 13.06
C TRP A 116 3.99 -5.17 14.28
N ILE A 117 5.06 -5.66 14.89
CA ILE A 117 5.82 -4.98 15.96
C ILE A 117 7.33 -5.13 15.71
N ASP A 118 8.12 -4.16 16.14
CA ASP A 118 9.57 -4.20 16.21
C ASP A 118 10.13 -3.27 17.31
N VAL A 119 11.45 -3.23 17.50
CA VAL A 119 12.13 -2.30 18.40
C VAL A 119 11.85 -0.85 17.99
N ASP A 120 11.88 0.06 18.96
CA ASP A 120 11.65 1.50 18.76
C ASP A 120 12.62 2.16 17.75
N THR A 121 13.83 1.64 17.65
CA THR A 121 14.89 2.06 16.69
C THR A 121 14.76 1.45 15.29
N ALA A 122 13.69 0.71 14.98
CA ALA A 122 13.48 0.14 13.65
C ALA A 122 12.86 1.16 12.68
N SER A 123 13.22 1.09 11.39
CA SER A 123 12.70 2.01 10.37
C SER A 123 11.18 1.85 10.19
N PRO A 124 10.36 2.92 10.35
CA PRO A 124 8.91 2.89 10.10
C PRO A 124 8.61 2.64 8.62
N THR A 125 9.34 3.34 7.76
CA THR A 125 9.44 3.06 6.32
C THR A 125 10.31 1.82 6.14
N ARG A 126 9.64 0.67 5.91
CA ARG A 126 10.29 -0.54 5.40
C ARG A 126 10.60 -0.36 3.91
N GLN A 127 11.54 0.53 3.60
CA GLN A 127 12.18 0.57 2.28
C GLN A 127 12.66 -0.84 1.94
N ILE A 128 12.22 -1.37 0.80
CA ILE A 128 12.68 -2.69 0.33
C ILE A 128 14.08 -2.48 -0.24
N THR A 129 15.09 -2.62 0.62
CA THR A 129 16.50 -2.61 0.23
C THR A 129 16.79 -3.79 -0.68
N SER A 130 16.61 -3.55 -1.98
CA SER A 130 16.99 -4.49 -3.04
C SER A 130 18.49 -4.71 -2.95
N LEU A 131 18.88 -5.96 -2.70
CA LEU A 131 20.28 -6.34 -2.62
C LEU A 131 20.97 -6.12 -3.97
N ASP A 132 22.24 -5.68 -3.93
CA ASP A 132 23.01 -5.46 -5.15
C ASP A 132 23.29 -6.80 -5.88
N THR A 133 23.72 -6.71 -7.13
CA THR A 133 24.02 -7.87 -7.98
C THR A 133 25.09 -8.81 -7.39
N LYS A 134 25.94 -8.35 -6.46
CA LYS A 134 26.96 -9.18 -5.77
C LYS A 134 26.36 -9.89 -4.56
N ASP A 135 25.49 -9.23 -3.81
CA ASP A 135 24.80 -9.81 -2.65
C ASP A 135 23.74 -10.84 -3.07
N LEU A 136 23.00 -10.58 -4.15
CA LEU A 136 22.12 -11.57 -4.80
C LEU A 136 22.92 -12.81 -5.24
N GLN A 137 24.05 -12.63 -5.94
CA GLN A 137 24.95 -13.73 -6.29
C GLN A 137 25.57 -14.44 -5.08
N SER A 138 25.59 -13.80 -3.90
CA SER A 138 26.09 -14.39 -2.66
C SER A 138 25.00 -15.19 -1.95
N LEU A 139 23.74 -14.77 -2.04
CA LEU A 139 22.57 -15.60 -1.68
C LEU A 139 22.47 -16.83 -2.57
N ASP A 140 22.62 -16.70 -3.90
CA ASP A 140 22.56 -17.84 -4.83
C ASP A 140 23.58 -18.94 -4.44
N LYS A 141 24.81 -18.53 -4.12
CA LYS A 141 25.88 -19.43 -3.64
C LYS A 141 25.52 -20.03 -2.28
N LYS A 142 25.02 -19.21 -1.34
CA LYS A 142 24.70 -19.63 0.04
C LYS A 142 23.55 -20.64 0.11
N PHE A 143 22.56 -20.53 -0.77
CA PHE A 143 21.39 -21.41 -0.83
C PHE A 143 21.48 -22.49 -1.93
N GLY A 144 22.61 -22.59 -2.63
CA GLY A 144 22.82 -23.61 -3.67
C GLY A 144 21.99 -23.39 -4.95
N LEU A 145 21.39 -22.21 -5.12
CA LEU A 145 20.66 -21.77 -6.32
C LEU A 145 21.61 -21.44 -7.49
N VAL A 146 22.70 -22.19 -7.62
CA VAL A 146 23.68 -22.03 -8.69
C VAL A 146 23.04 -22.43 -10.01
N MET A 147 22.50 -21.42 -10.72
CA MET A 147 21.94 -21.43 -12.08
C MET A 147 22.07 -22.77 -12.82
N ALA A 148 21.04 -23.60 -12.72
CA ALA A 148 20.94 -24.88 -13.43
C ALA A 148 20.87 -24.77 -14.97
N GLY A 149 21.02 -23.55 -15.52
CA GLY A 149 20.92 -23.22 -16.94
C GLY A 149 22.22 -23.31 -17.75
N LYS A 150 23.42 -23.39 -17.15
CA LYS A 150 24.67 -23.57 -17.92
C LYS A 150 24.93 -25.04 -18.28
N LYS A 151 24.02 -25.63 -19.06
CA LYS A 151 24.21 -26.95 -19.67
C LYS A 151 23.69 -27.01 -21.11
N GLY A 152 24.49 -26.50 -22.04
CA GLY A 152 24.36 -26.76 -23.48
C GLY A 152 23.72 -25.63 -24.30
N GLU A 153 24.53 -24.62 -24.66
CA GLU A 153 24.24 -23.74 -25.80
C GLU A 153 24.29 -24.54 -27.12
N THR A 154 23.22 -25.27 -27.42
CA THR A 154 23.07 -25.92 -28.72
C THR A 154 22.59 -24.86 -29.72
N LYS A 155 23.46 -24.49 -30.68
CA LYS A 155 23.31 -23.33 -31.56
C LYS A 155 22.21 -23.50 -32.62
N VAL A 156 20.94 -23.35 -32.22
CA VAL A 156 19.78 -23.41 -33.12
C VAL A 156 19.63 -22.09 -33.89
N LYS A 157 19.55 -22.16 -35.22
CA LYS A 157 19.25 -20.99 -36.08
C LYS A 157 17.80 -20.53 -35.87
N PRO A 158 17.52 -19.22 -35.80
CA PRO A 158 16.15 -18.73 -35.81
C PRO A 158 15.47 -19.03 -37.16
N LYS A 159 14.23 -19.52 -37.13
CA LYS A 159 13.42 -19.77 -38.32
C LYS A 159 11.93 -19.55 -38.05
N GLY A 160 11.36 -18.54 -38.69
CA GLY A 160 9.92 -18.26 -38.71
C GLY A 160 9.46 -17.28 -37.63
N ALA A 161 8.71 -16.25 -38.06
CA ALA A 161 7.98 -15.37 -37.15
C ALA A 161 6.68 -16.06 -36.67
N PRO A 162 6.14 -15.72 -35.49
CA PRO A 162 4.89 -16.30 -35.01
C PRO A 162 3.68 -15.91 -35.88
N SER A 163 2.89 -16.90 -36.32
CA SER A 163 1.62 -16.65 -37.01
C SER A 163 0.49 -16.39 -36.01
N VAL A 164 -0.25 -15.29 -36.19
CA VAL A 164 -1.39 -14.92 -35.34
C VAL A 164 -2.45 -16.05 -35.26
N PRO A 165 -2.84 -16.52 -34.06
CA PRO A 165 -3.93 -17.48 -33.92
C PRO A 165 -5.26 -16.86 -34.35
N LYS A 166 -5.93 -17.49 -35.33
CA LYS A 166 -7.22 -17.04 -35.87
C LYS A 166 -8.37 -17.62 -35.05
N ALA A 167 -9.30 -16.78 -34.62
CA ALA A 167 -10.46 -17.19 -33.83
C ALA A 167 -11.32 -18.23 -34.57
N SER A 168 -11.88 -19.20 -33.83
CA SER A 168 -12.92 -20.10 -34.34
C SER A 168 -14.02 -20.38 -33.31
N THR A 169 -15.21 -19.87 -33.60
CA THR A 169 -16.43 -20.07 -32.81
C THR A 169 -17.01 -21.46 -33.06
N LYS A 170 -17.47 -22.17 -32.01
CA LYS A 170 -18.53 -23.17 -32.15
C LYS A 170 -19.24 -23.53 -30.83
N LYS A 171 -20.52 -23.15 -30.80
CA LYS A 171 -21.68 -23.90 -30.28
C LYS A 171 -21.45 -24.95 -29.17
N ALA A 172 -21.99 -24.67 -27.99
CA ALA A 172 -22.65 -25.70 -27.19
C ALA A 172 -24.10 -25.91 -27.72
N ASP A 173 -24.61 -27.13 -27.63
CA ASP A 173 -25.98 -27.50 -28.04
C ASP A 173 -26.74 -28.14 -26.86
N ALA A 174 -28.08 -28.17 -26.89
CA ALA A 174 -28.88 -28.16 -25.66
C ALA A 174 -29.69 -29.42 -25.34
N LYS A 175 -29.81 -29.74 -24.03
CA LYS A 175 -31.01 -30.27 -23.32
C LYS A 175 -30.73 -30.23 -21.80
N LYS A 176 -31.58 -29.70 -20.89
CA LYS A 176 -33.06 -29.57 -20.74
C LYS A 176 -33.69 -30.74 -19.96
N VAL A 177 -34.17 -30.45 -18.74
CA VAL A 177 -35.37 -30.97 -18.02
C VAL A 177 -35.35 -30.40 -16.58
N ASP A 178 -36.45 -30.16 -15.86
CA ASP A 178 -37.77 -29.57 -16.16
C ASP A 178 -38.51 -29.36 -14.80
N LYS A 179 -39.27 -28.25 -14.60
CA LYS A 179 -40.36 -28.10 -13.59
C LYS A 179 -40.00 -28.14 -12.07
N LYS A 180 -40.81 -27.60 -11.13
CA LYS A 180 -42.02 -26.71 -11.16
C LYS A 180 -42.20 -25.99 -9.80
N LYS A 181 -42.91 -24.85 -9.83
CA LYS A 181 -43.72 -24.16 -8.77
C LYS A 181 -43.11 -22.80 -8.35
N GLU A 182 -43.80 -21.64 -8.37
CA GLU A 182 -45.20 -21.24 -8.04
C GLU A 182 -45.53 -21.39 -6.53
N ASN A 183 -46.09 -20.42 -5.81
CA ASN A 183 -46.67 -19.11 -6.13
C ASN A 183 -46.71 -18.24 -4.85
N VAL A 184 -46.80 -16.91 -4.97
CA VAL A 184 -47.72 -16.00 -4.24
C VAL A 184 -47.45 -14.54 -4.69
N SER A 185 -48.50 -13.71 -4.73
CA SER A 185 -48.48 -12.33 -5.24
C SER A 185 -49.48 -11.44 -4.45
N GLY A 186 -49.30 -10.11 -4.49
CA GLY A 186 -50.10 -9.07 -3.82
C GLY A 186 -49.21 -8.16 -2.95
N LEU A 187 -49.03 -6.85 -3.21
CA LEU A 187 -49.99 -5.72 -3.26
C LEU A 187 -50.82 -5.60 -1.97
N THR A 188 -50.97 -4.45 -1.28
CA THR A 188 -50.78 -3.00 -1.56
C THR A 188 -50.13 -2.29 -0.33
N GLY A 189 -49.82 -0.98 -0.23
CA GLY A 189 -49.88 0.21 -1.11
C GLY A 189 -50.39 1.45 -0.34
N GLY A 190 -49.81 2.65 -0.51
CA GLY A 190 -50.29 3.89 0.15
C GLY A 190 -49.37 5.13 0.04
N THR A 191 -49.98 6.30 -0.21
CA THR A 191 -49.36 7.65 -0.35
C THR A 191 -50.15 8.66 0.52
N VAL A 192 -49.80 9.94 0.72
CA VAL A 192 -48.89 10.89 0.00
C VAL A 192 -47.95 11.60 1.02
N ASP A 193 -47.54 12.89 1.05
CA ASP A 193 -47.83 14.14 0.29
C ASP A 193 -46.68 15.20 0.34
N GLN A 194 -46.98 16.40 -0.16
CA GLN A 194 -46.21 17.66 -0.29
C GLN A 194 -45.74 18.30 1.05
N THR A 195 -44.84 19.30 1.11
CA THR A 195 -44.90 20.61 0.41
C THR A 195 -43.58 21.39 0.28
N ALA A 196 -43.52 22.24 -0.75
CA ALA A 196 -42.59 23.33 -1.11
C ALA A 196 -42.42 24.44 -0.03
N ALA A 197 -41.56 25.48 -0.13
CA ALA A 197 -40.29 25.79 -0.85
C ALA A 197 -39.79 27.20 -0.37
N ASP A 198 -38.56 27.63 -0.69
CA ASP A 198 -38.28 29.02 -1.20
C ASP A 198 -36.81 29.27 -1.66
N THR A 199 -36.54 30.41 -2.30
CA THR A 199 -35.20 30.98 -2.70
C THR A 199 -35.41 32.42 -3.24
N PRO A 200 -34.40 33.26 -3.58
CA PRO A 200 -32.96 33.37 -3.24
C PRO A 200 -32.74 34.78 -2.57
N PRO A 201 -31.79 35.68 -2.92
CA PRO A 201 -30.39 35.58 -3.39
C PRO A 201 -29.37 36.38 -2.52
N GLY A 202 -28.08 36.25 -2.82
CA GLY A 202 -27.01 37.16 -2.36
C GLY A 202 -25.81 37.16 -3.32
N SER A 203 -25.22 38.33 -3.61
CA SER A 203 -24.17 38.46 -4.64
C SER A 203 -23.19 39.59 -4.33
N VAL A 204 -21.89 39.25 -4.39
CA VAL A 204 -20.75 40.13 -4.69
C VAL A 204 -19.63 39.24 -5.28
N THR A 205 -18.66 39.63 -6.09
CA THR A 205 -18.42 40.71 -7.09
C THR A 205 -16.88 40.77 -7.23
N SER A 206 -16.37 40.01 -8.21
CA SER A 206 -15.12 40.23 -8.98
C SER A 206 -13.78 40.58 -8.31
N SER A 207 -12.71 39.92 -8.75
CA SER A 207 -11.46 40.58 -9.16
C SER A 207 -10.77 39.78 -10.29
N PRO A 208 -10.44 40.38 -11.44
CA PRO A 208 -9.72 39.71 -12.51
C PRO A 208 -8.21 39.83 -12.31
N SER A 209 -7.49 38.70 -12.33
CA SER A 209 -6.02 38.70 -12.39
C SER A 209 -5.52 38.83 -13.84
N ALA A 210 -4.28 39.27 -14.02
CA ALA A 210 -3.68 39.55 -15.32
C ALA A 210 -3.41 38.26 -16.13
N PRO A 211 -3.39 38.33 -17.48
CA PRO A 211 -3.14 37.16 -18.32
C PRO A 211 -1.71 36.62 -18.15
N ALA A 212 -1.61 35.34 -17.78
CA ALA A 212 -0.36 34.58 -17.84
C ALA A 212 0.16 34.46 -19.28
N PRO A 213 1.48 34.27 -19.51
CA PRO A 213 2.04 34.09 -20.84
C PRO A 213 1.43 32.87 -21.52
N LYS A 214 1.10 33.01 -22.81
CA LYS A 214 0.51 31.95 -23.62
C LYS A 214 1.57 30.90 -23.97
N VAL A 215 1.64 29.84 -23.16
CA VAL A 215 2.39 28.62 -23.51
C VAL A 215 1.82 28.07 -24.82
N GLU A 216 2.69 27.68 -25.76
CA GLU A 216 2.26 27.00 -26.98
C GLU A 216 1.95 25.54 -26.65
N GLU A 217 0.66 25.18 -26.73
CA GLU A 217 0.16 23.81 -26.47
C GLU A 217 0.77 22.81 -27.46
N LYS A 218 1.87 22.17 -27.06
CA LYS A 218 2.39 20.96 -27.68
C LYS A 218 1.43 19.82 -27.36
N THR A 219 0.32 19.74 -28.07
CA THR A 219 -0.70 18.70 -27.86
C THR A 219 -0.14 17.33 -28.24
N GLY A 220 0.07 16.49 -27.23
CA GLY A 220 0.55 15.11 -27.35
C GLY A 220 -0.25 14.16 -26.46
N LYS A 221 0.10 12.87 -26.54
CA LYS A 221 -0.41 11.82 -25.64
C LYS A 221 0.72 10.83 -25.36
N THR A 222 0.85 10.41 -24.11
CA THR A 222 1.86 9.43 -23.67
C THR A 222 1.29 8.53 -22.58
N THR A 223 2.11 7.66 -22.00
CA THR A 223 1.77 6.89 -20.79
C THR A 223 2.76 7.24 -19.69
N ARG A 224 2.39 7.03 -18.42
CA ARG A 224 3.25 7.14 -17.23
C ARG A 224 4.69 6.67 -17.49
N ASP A 225 4.86 5.40 -17.89
CA ASP A 225 6.17 4.79 -18.14
C ASP A 225 6.97 5.49 -19.25
N ASN A 226 6.30 5.91 -20.33
CA ASN A 226 6.93 6.60 -21.45
C ASN A 226 7.30 8.05 -21.09
N ALA A 227 6.49 8.73 -20.26
CA ALA A 227 6.79 10.05 -19.72
C ALA A 227 8.01 10.01 -18.81
N TRP A 228 8.10 9.03 -17.90
CA TRP A 228 9.27 8.82 -17.07
C TRP A 228 10.52 8.53 -17.89
N ALA A 229 10.45 7.57 -18.83
CA ALA A 229 11.58 7.22 -19.70
C ALA A 229 12.04 8.40 -20.59
N TYR A 230 11.13 9.28 -21.02
CA TYR A 230 11.49 10.49 -21.77
C TYR A 230 12.24 11.51 -20.89
N ILE A 231 11.82 11.70 -19.63
CA ILE A 231 12.54 12.54 -18.66
C ILE A 231 13.94 11.95 -18.40
N GLU A 232 14.05 10.62 -18.28
CA GLU A 232 15.35 9.94 -18.13
C GLU A 232 16.29 10.12 -19.34
N GLU A 233 15.75 10.14 -20.56
CA GLU A 233 16.52 10.37 -21.78
C GLU A 233 16.94 11.84 -21.97
N GLN A 234 16.04 12.80 -21.69
CA GLN A 234 16.34 14.21 -21.90
C GLN A 234 17.19 14.83 -20.79
N ILE A 235 16.98 14.45 -19.53
CA ILE A 235 17.67 15.03 -18.37
C ILE A 235 18.80 14.08 -17.93
N PRO A 236 20.09 14.47 -18.04
CA PRO A 236 21.19 13.65 -17.56
C PRO A 236 21.26 13.68 -16.02
N GLU A 237 21.74 12.59 -15.40
CA GLU A 237 21.86 12.44 -13.94
C GLU A 237 22.71 13.56 -13.28
N ALA A 238 23.67 14.11 -14.03
CA ALA A 238 24.49 15.24 -13.61
C ALA A 238 23.79 16.61 -13.61
N ALA A 239 22.55 16.70 -14.11
CA ALA A 239 21.72 17.91 -14.08
C ALA A 239 20.58 17.82 -13.04
N LEU A 240 20.03 16.62 -12.83
CA LEU A 240 18.99 16.33 -11.84
C LEU A 240 19.15 14.86 -11.40
N SER A 241 19.26 14.59 -10.10
CA SER A 241 19.46 13.21 -9.61
C SER A 241 18.21 12.34 -9.79
N ALA A 242 18.31 11.03 -9.54
CA ALA A 242 17.15 10.14 -9.57
C ALA A 242 16.09 10.53 -8.52
N ASP A 243 16.53 10.93 -7.32
CA ASP A 243 15.65 11.31 -6.22
C ASP A 243 15.00 12.68 -6.49
N ASP A 244 15.76 13.66 -7.00
CA ASP A 244 15.22 14.97 -7.36
C ASP A 244 14.17 14.87 -8.50
N ARG A 245 14.34 13.94 -9.45
CA ARG A 245 13.33 13.68 -10.50
C ARG A 245 12.00 13.22 -9.92
N ALA A 246 12.02 12.35 -8.91
CA ALA A 246 10.81 11.88 -8.25
C ALA A 246 10.09 13.04 -7.55
N VAL A 247 10.85 13.97 -6.95
CA VAL A 247 10.31 15.20 -6.34
C VAL A 247 9.70 16.14 -7.39
N GLU A 248 10.39 16.44 -8.50
CA GLU A 248 9.83 17.29 -9.57
C GLU A 248 8.67 16.63 -10.32
N TRP A 249 8.65 15.29 -10.42
CA TRP A 249 7.53 14.52 -10.95
C TRP A 249 6.25 14.68 -10.12
N THR A 250 6.34 14.51 -8.80
CA THR A 250 5.18 14.72 -7.90
C THR A 250 4.70 16.17 -7.94
N LYS A 251 5.60 17.16 -7.95
CA LYS A 251 5.24 18.58 -8.12
C LYS A 251 4.53 18.86 -9.45
N ALA A 252 4.98 18.24 -10.53
CA ALA A 252 4.36 18.40 -11.85
C ALA A 252 2.95 17.79 -11.89
N ILE A 253 2.75 16.63 -11.27
CA ILE A 253 1.42 16.00 -11.10
C ILE A 253 0.50 16.92 -10.30
N GLU A 254 0.93 17.40 -9.12
CA GLU A 254 0.14 18.31 -8.28
C GLU A 254 -0.26 19.60 -9.02
N LYS A 255 0.69 20.18 -9.78
CA LYS A 255 0.53 21.42 -10.55
C LYS A 255 -0.36 21.30 -11.79
N ILE A 256 -0.57 20.08 -12.31
CA ILE A 256 -1.42 19.81 -13.50
C ILE A 256 -2.78 19.25 -13.09
N HIS A 257 -2.81 18.27 -12.18
CA HIS A 257 -4.01 17.54 -11.79
C HIS A 257 -4.71 18.12 -10.53
N GLY A 258 -4.02 18.95 -9.74
CA GLY A 258 -4.55 19.56 -8.52
C GLY A 258 -4.54 18.66 -7.28
N GLY A 259 -3.77 17.56 -7.31
CA GLY A 259 -3.56 16.65 -6.19
C GLY A 259 -2.44 15.64 -6.48
N PRO A 260 -1.98 14.86 -5.48
CA PRO A 260 -0.84 13.95 -5.60
C PRO A 260 -1.20 12.55 -6.13
N ASP A 261 -2.46 12.27 -6.46
CA ASP A 261 -2.90 10.98 -6.99
C ASP A 261 -2.39 10.80 -8.43
N ASP A 262 -1.69 9.70 -8.68
CA ASP A 262 -1.09 9.39 -9.98
C ASP A 262 -1.82 8.31 -10.78
N ASP A 263 -2.81 7.63 -10.20
CA ASP A 263 -3.63 6.62 -10.90
C ASP A 263 -4.80 7.26 -11.69
N THR A 264 -5.06 8.56 -11.50
CA THR A 264 -6.17 9.31 -12.13
C THR A 264 -5.80 10.07 -13.41
N LEU A 265 -4.50 10.23 -13.73
CA LEU A 265 -4.04 11.07 -14.84
C LEU A 265 -4.29 10.47 -16.23
N THR A 266 -4.82 11.30 -17.13
CA THR A 266 -5.05 10.96 -18.54
C THR A 266 -3.76 10.93 -19.37
N PRO A 267 -3.74 10.25 -20.54
CA PRO A 267 -2.60 10.25 -21.46
C PRO A 267 -2.15 11.65 -21.94
N GLU A 268 -3.07 12.62 -21.92
CA GLU A 268 -2.83 14.03 -22.16
C GLU A 268 -2.08 14.69 -21.00
N GLU A 269 -2.57 14.57 -19.76
CA GLU A 269 -1.90 15.11 -18.56
C GLU A 269 -0.50 14.51 -18.36
N TRP A 270 -0.32 13.22 -18.68
CA TRP A 270 1.01 12.60 -18.70
C TRP A 270 1.97 13.24 -19.71
N PHE A 271 1.47 13.77 -20.82
CA PHE A 271 2.28 14.48 -21.81
C PHE A 271 2.66 15.87 -21.31
N ASP A 272 1.76 16.54 -20.58
CA ASP A 272 2.04 17.84 -19.96
C ASP A 272 3.04 17.70 -18.80
N VAL A 273 2.94 16.65 -17.96
CA VAL A 273 3.89 16.34 -16.87
C VAL A 273 5.33 16.24 -17.39
N GLN A 274 5.58 15.39 -18.41
CA GLN A 274 6.93 15.27 -19.00
C GLN A 274 7.42 16.59 -19.64
N THR A 275 6.51 17.36 -20.24
CA THR A 275 6.85 18.59 -20.95
C THR A 275 7.22 19.69 -19.97
N LEU A 276 6.50 19.79 -18.86
CA LEU A 276 6.75 20.72 -17.78
C LEU A 276 8.14 20.49 -17.16
N ILE A 277 8.42 19.27 -16.69
CA ILE A 277 9.68 18.92 -16.00
C ILE A 277 10.89 19.17 -16.89
N VAL A 278 10.83 18.77 -18.17
CA VAL A 278 11.91 19.02 -19.14
C VAL A 278 12.07 20.53 -19.40
N SER A 279 10.98 21.30 -19.49
CA SER A 279 11.03 22.75 -19.73
C SER A 279 11.53 23.58 -18.54
N GLU A 280 11.28 23.12 -17.30
CA GLU A 280 11.74 23.80 -16.09
C GLU A 280 13.18 23.40 -15.71
N THR A 281 13.63 22.20 -16.09
CA THR A 281 15.02 21.74 -15.84
C THR A 281 16.01 22.15 -16.94
N ILE A 282 15.58 22.21 -18.21
CA ILE A 282 16.43 22.54 -19.36
C ILE A 282 16.01 23.89 -19.96
N PRO A 283 16.58 25.02 -19.50
CA PRO A 283 16.37 26.31 -20.16
C PRO A 283 16.99 26.31 -21.56
N PHE A 284 16.22 26.81 -22.54
CA PHE A 284 16.60 26.99 -23.95
C PHE A 284 17.51 28.21 -24.18
#